data_AF-A0A918UAN5-F1
#
_entry.id   AF-A0A918UAN5-F1
#
_cell.length_a   1.000
_cell.length_b   1.000
_cell.length_c   1.000
_cell.angle_alpha   90.00
_cell.angle_beta   90.00
_cell.angle_gamma   90.00
#
_symmetry.space_group_name_H-M   'P 1'
#
loop_
_entity.id
_entity.type
_entity.pdbx_description
1 polymer ?
#
loop_
_entity_poly.entity_id
_entity_poly.type
_entity_poly.pdbx_seq_one_letter_code
_entity_poly.pdbx_strand_id
1 'polypeptide(L)'
;MSTVIPVPDNWHAVLSGWDDLRHGYHAGDKDETVRDCARRLDTAAPGSKGDPVLFWTLGLLMLAPHVAFDGPGPGVEDEAIAVLSRVARDDDGRTCAHGWHPYEADVDDVLEHLPAWLEVLSSPVDQALEDLLPEAYLDELEDVEAEPANLSGPDILARWQCPRTAPGFARAALDYLGATIR
;
A
#
# COMPACT_ATOMS: atom_id res chain seq x y z
N MET A 1 -7.83 22.15 4.04
CA MET A 1 -8.04 21.32 5.25
C MET A 1 -7.22 20.08 5.03
N SER A 2 -6.17 19.88 5.83
CA SER A 2 -5.28 18.72 5.69
C SER A 2 -6.08 17.46 6.01
N THR A 3 -6.16 16.53 5.08
CA THR A 3 -6.99 15.32 5.21
C THR A 3 -6.08 14.24 5.77
N VAL A 4 -5.99 14.18 7.10
CA VAL A 4 -5.25 13.14 7.81
C VAL A 4 -5.95 11.81 7.54
N ILE A 5 -5.22 10.83 6.99
CA ILE A 5 -5.69 9.44 6.91
C ILE A 5 -5.35 8.81 8.28
N PRO A 6 -6.33 8.50 9.13
CA PRO A 6 -6.02 8.02 10.48
C PRO A 6 -5.33 6.65 10.41
N VAL A 7 -4.12 6.56 10.97
CA VAL A 7 -3.42 5.30 11.19
C VAL A 7 -4.08 4.53 12.34
N PRO A 8 -4.42 3.25 12.15
CA PRO A 8 -4.84 2.32 13.18
C PRO A 8 -3.74 2.05 14.20
N ASP A 9 -4.10 1.94 15.47
CA ASP A 9 -3.14 1.78 16.57
C ASP A 9 -2.26 0.51 16.44
N ASN A 10 -2.76 -0.56 15.81
CA ASN A 10 -2.03 -1.81 15.62
C ASN A 10 -0.93 -1.74 14.55
N TRP A 11 -0.87 -0.67 13.76
CA TRP A 11 0.11 -0.54 12.68
C TRP A 11 1.50 -0.10 13.14
N HIS A 12 1.63 0.60 14.26
CA HIS A 12 2.95 0.99 14.77
C HIS A 12 3.84 -0.23 15.06
N ALA A 13 3.24 -1.33 15.52
CA ALA A 13 3.95 -2.60 15.73
C ALA A 13 4.37 -3.26 14.41
N VAL A 14 3.55 -3.13 13.35
CA VAL A 14 3.86 -3.65 12.01
C VAL A 14 4.97 -2.84 11.35
N LEU A 15 4.89 -1.50 11.42
CA LEU A 15 5.91 -0.57 10.92
C LEU A 15 7.25 -0.79 11.63
N SER A 16 7.23 -0.92 12.96
CA SER A 16 8.45 -1.14 13.76
C SER A 16 9.14 -2.49 13.49
N GLY A 17 8.43 -3.48 12.94
CA GLY A 17 8.94 -4.82 12.64
C GLY A 17 9.02 -5.12 11.13
N TRP A 18 8.94 -4.09 10.28
CA TRP A 18 8.80 -4.24 8.83
C TRP A 18 9.95 -5.02 8.19
N ASP A 19 11.20 -4.65 8.46
CA ASP A 19 12.35 -5.33 7.86
C ASP A 19 12.41 -6.80 8.28
N ASP A 20 12.06 -7.13 9.52
CA ASP A 20 11.99 -8.52 9.98
C ASP A 20 10.87 -9.31 9.29
N LEU A 21 9.81 -8.63 8.84
CA LEU A 21 8.74 -9.23 8.06
C LEU A 21 9.15 -9.46 6.61
N ARG A 22 9.70 -8.43 5.97
CA ARG A 22 10.21 -8.50 4.60
C ARG A 22 11.25 -9.59 4.41
N HIS A 23 12.12 -9.80 5.40
CA HIS A 23 13.14 -10.84 5.37
C HIS A 23 12.72 -12.16 6.03
N GLY A 24 11.45 -12.32 6.44
CA GLY A 24 10.92 -13.57 6.98
C GLY A 24 11.51 -14.01 8.33
N TYR A 25 12.09 -13.08 9.11
CA TYR A 25 12.78 -13.43 10.36
C TYR A 25 11.85 -13.61 11.58
N HIS A 26 10.65 -13.02 11.58
CA HIS A 26 9.75 -13.06 12.75
C HIS A 26 8.30 -13.46 12.45
N ALA A 27 7.98 -14.76 12.47
CA ALA A 27 6.64 -15.31 12.26
C ALA A 27 5.70 -15.22 13.50
N GLY A 28 5.55 -14.05 14.13
CA GLY A 28 4.60 -13.85 15.25
C GLY A 28 3.11 -14.05 14.87
N ASP A 29 2.15 -13.41 15.56
CA ASP A 29 0.70 -13.45 15.24
C ASP A 29 0.32 -12.69 13.94
N LYS A 30 1.15 -12.77 12.88
CA LYS A 30 0.95 -12.08 11.59
C LYS A 30 -0.32 -12.56 10.86
N ASP A 31 -0.64 -13.83 11.03
CA ASP A 31 -1.91 -14.45 10.66
C ASP A 31 -3.13 -13.68 11.17
N GLU A 32 -3.07 -13.12 12.38
CA GLU A 32 -4.14 -12.30 12.97
C GLU A 32 -4.18 -10.92 12.30
N THR A 33 -3.03 -10.32 12.04
CA THR A 33 -2.92 -9.01 11.36
C THR A 33 -3.44 -9.06 9.93
N VAL A 34 -3.13 -10.12 9.17
CA VAL A 34 -3.67 -10.33 7.81
C VAL A 34 -5.19 -10.39 7.87
N ARG A 35 -5.73 -11.21 8.77
CA ARG A 35 -7.19 -11.34 8.96
C ARG A 35 -7.84 -10.05 9.45
N ASP A 36 -7.16 -9.25 10.27
CA ASP A 36 -7.68 -7.94 10.69
C ASP A 36 -7.76 -6.98 9.50
N CYS A 37 -6.71 -6.91 8.69
CA CYS A 37 -6.71 -6.10 7.46
C CYS A 37 -7.82 -6.57 6.51
N ALA A 38 -7.98 -7.88 6.32
CA ALA A 38 -9.02 -8.44 5.46
C ALA A 38 -10.44 -8.12 5.95
N ARG A 39 -10.74 -8.33 7.24
CA ARG A 39 -12.04 -7.94 7.83
C ARG A 39 -12.34 -6.45 7.69
N ARG A 40 -11.32 -5.61 7.84
CA ARG A 40 -11.50 -4.15 7.72
C ARG A 40 -11.70 -3.70 6.28
N LEU A 41 -11.07 -4.36 5.31
CA LEU A 41 -11.39 -4.16 3.89
C LEU A 41 -12.82 -4.58 3.57
N ASP A 42 -13.26 -5.73 4.07
CA ASP A 42 -14.60 -6.26 3.78
C ASP A 42 -15.72 -5.38 4.38
N THR A 43 -15.40 -4.62 5.43
CA THR A 43 -16.33 -3.70 6.11
C THR A 43 -16.20 -2.23 5.67
N ALA A 44 -15.19 -1.89 4.87
CA ALA A 44 -14.99 -0.54 4.38
C ALA A 44 -16.06 -0.16 3.34
N ALA A 45 -16.72 0.98 3.54
CA ALA A 45 -17.74 1.48 2.62
C ALA A 45 -17.07 2.18 1.42
N PRO A 46 -17.44 1.86 0.16
CA PRO A 46 -16.85 2.51 -1.01
C PRO A 46 -17.08 4.03 -1.03
N GLY A 47 -16.01 4.82 -1.20
CA GLY A 47 -16.12 6.25 -1.52
C GLY A 47 -16.19 7.19 -0.33
N SER A 48 -15.74 6.76 0.85
CA SER A 48 -15.55 7.68 1.98
C SER A 48 -14.31 8.56 1.75
N LYS A 49 -14.42 9.88 1.94
CA LYS A 49 -13.27 10.80 1.73
C LYS A 49 -12.18 10.48 2.75
N GLY A 50 -11.00 10.05 2.27
CA GLY A 50 -9.89 9.55 3.10
C GLY A 50 -9.99 8.04 3.34
N ASP A 51 -10.29 7.28 2.29
CA ASP A 51 -10.86 5.92 2.39
C ASP A 51 -9.89 4.94 3.09
N PRO A 52 -10.30 4.33 4.22
CA PRO A 52 -9.50 3.30 4.90
C PRO A 52 -9.14 2.12 3.98
N VAL A 53 -9.83 1.96 2.85
CA VAL A 53 -9.55 0.94 1.82
C VAL A 53 -8.09 0.99 1.36
N LEU A 54 -7.56 2.17 1.02
CA LEU A 54 -6.16 2.27 0.57
C LEU A 54 -5.22 1.78 1.66
N PHE A 55 -5.45 2.25 2.87
CA PHE A 55 -4.62 1.93 4.02
C PHE A 55 -4.57 0.42 4.30
N TRP A 56 -5.75 -0.22 4.38
CA TRP A 56 -5.81 -1.67 4.59
C TRP A 56 -5.29 -2.49 3.41
N THR A 57 -5.40 -1.95 2.19
CA THR A 57 -4.79 -2.58 0.99
C THR A 57 -3.26 -2.55 1.08
N LEU A 58 -2.68 -1.42 1.47
CA LEU A 58 -1.23 -1.31 1.69
C LEU A 58 -0.76 -2.21 2.83
N GLY A 59 -1.58 -2.40 3.88
CA GLY A 59 -1.30 -3.37 4.93
C GLY A 59 -1.24 -4.81 4.42
N LEU A 60 -2.16 -5.20 3.54
CA LEU A 60 -2.12 -6.52 2.91
C LEU A 60 -0.96 -6.66 1.91
N LEU A 61 -0.61 -5.60 1.17
CA LEU A 61 0.58 -5.60 0.32
C LEU A 61 1.85 -5.80 1.15
N MET A 62 1.98 -5.06 2.25
CA MET A 62 3.05 -5.20 3.24
C MET A 62 3.13 -6.65 3.76
N LEU A 63 1.99 -7.29 4.00
CA LEU A 63 1.95 -8.67 4.50
C LEU A 63 2.06 -9.76 3.42
N ALA A 64 2.09 -9.39 2.13
CA ALA A 64 2.14 -10.34 1.03
C ALA A 64 3.36 -11.28 1.05
N PRO A 65 4.59 -10.84 1.40
CA PRO A 65 5.75 -11.73 1.58
C PRO A 65 5.50 -12.85 2.59
N HIS A 66 4.87 -12.52 3.72
CA HIS A 66 4.51 -13.52 4.74
C HIS A 66 3.48 -14.51 4.19
N VAL A 67 2.43 -14.03 3.53
CA VAL A 67 1.37 -14.89 2.97
C VAL A 67 1.90 -15.80 1.86
N ALA A 68 2.78 -15.30 0.99
CA ALA A 68 3.31 -16.05 -0.15
C ALA A 68 4.38 -17.09 0.25
N PHE A 69 5.24 -16.78 1.23
CA PHE A 69 6.49 -17.52 1.42
C PHE A 69 6.70 -18.12 2.81
N ASP A 70 5.96 -17.66 3.83
CA ASP A 70 6.19 -18.04 5.24
C ASP A 70 5.25 -19.15 5.73
N GLY A 71 4.42 -19.71 4.83
CA GLY A 71 3.49 -20.81 5.14
C GLY A 71 2.42 -20.41 6.16
N PRO A 72 1.52 -19.48 5.79
CA PRO A 72 0.52 -18.93 6.71
C PRO A 72 -0.46 -20.01 7.19
N GLY A 73 -1.17 -19.72 8.28
CA GLY A 73 -2.17 -20.64 8.81
C GLY A 73 -3.29 -20.93 7.80
N PRO A 74 -4.07 -22.01 8.01
CA PRO A 74 -5.12 -22.41 7.06
C PRO A 74 -6.11 -21.28 6.73
N GLY A 75 -6.31 -21.04 5.44
CA GLY A 75 -7.30 -20.09 4.91
C GLY A 75 -6.89 -18.62 4.90
N VAL A 76 -5.72 -18.25 5.42
CA VAL A 76 -5.22 -16.85 5.40
C VAL A 76 -5.05 -16.34 3.98
N GLU A 77 -4.38 -17.13 3.13
CA GLU A 77 -4.13 -16.78 1.74
C GLU A 77 -5.44 -16.60 0.97
N ASP A 78 -6.37 -17.55 1.09
CA ASP A 78 -7.69 -17.47 0.46
C ASP A 78 -8.47 -16.22 0.89
N GLU A 79 -8.44 -15.88 2.17
CA GLU A 79 -9.11 -14.69 2.72
C GLU A 79 -8.51 -13.41 2.16
N ALA A 80 -7.17 -13.30 2.13
CA ALA A 80 -6.45 -12.17 1.56
C ALA A 80 -6.74 -12.01 0.06
N ILE A 81 -6.66 -13.10 -0.72
CA ILE A 81 -6.96 -13.11 -2.16
C ILE A 81 -8.40 -12.65 -2.40
N ALA A 82 -9.38 -13.12 -1.62
CA ALA A 82 -10.78 -12.79 -1.81
C ALA A 82 -11.06 -11.29 -1.65
N VAL A 83 -10.55 -10.66 -0.59
CA VAL A 83 -10.75 -9.23 -0.33
C VAL A 83 -9.97 -8.36 -1.31
N LEU A 84 -8.71 -8.70 -1.62
CA LEU A 84 -7.91 -7.98 -2.61
C LEU A 84 -8.55 -8.04 -4.00
N SER A 85 -9.08 -9.19 -4.38
CA SER A 85 -9.78 -9.35 -5.65
C SER A 85 -11.04 -8.49 -5.74
N ARG A 86 -11.70 -8.20 -4.62
CA ARG A 86 -12.85 -7.27 -4.60
C ARG A 86 -12.38 -5.84 -4.83
N VAL A 87 -11.40 -5.38 -4.05
CA VAL A 87 -10.82 -4.03 -4.16
C VAL A 87 -10.26 -3.79 -5.57
N ALA A 88 -9.58 -4.77 -6.16
CA ALA A 88 -9.03 -4.67 -7.51
C ALA A 88 -10.09 -4.55 -8.60
N ARG A 89 -11.33 -5.01 -8.36
CA ARG A 89 -12.46 -4.88 -9.30
C ARG A 89 -13.17 -3.52 -9.18
N ASP A 90 -13.05 -2.83 -8.05
CA ASP A 90 -13.70 -1.52 -7.81
C ASP A 90 -13.13 -0.36 -8.68
N ASP A 91 -12.08 -0.63 -9.45
CA ASP A 91 -11.50 0.30 -10.41
C ASP A 91 -12.48 0.73 -11.53
N ASP A 92 -13.53 -0.06 -11.82
CA ASP A 92 -14.69 0.25 -12.70
C ASP A 92 -14.41 1.01 -14.02
N GLY A 93 -13.18 0.98 -14.55
CA GLY A 93 -12.76 1.78 -15.70
C GLY A 93 -12.71 3.28 -15.42
N ARG A 94 -12.54 3.70 -14.16
CA ARG A 94 -12.44 5.12 -13.79
C ARG A 94 -11.20 5.73 -14.42
N THR A 95 -11.42 6.66 -15.33
CA THR A 95 -10.34 7.48 -15.89
C THR A 95 -9.94 8.55 -14.88
N CYS A 96 -8.65 8.78 -14.72
CA CYS A 96 -8.13 9.94 -14.01
C CYS A 96 -7.16 10.70 -14.94
N ALA A 97 -6.84 11.94 -14.59
CA ALA A 97 -5.95 12.80 -15.38
C ALA A 97 -4.47 12.65 -14.98
N HIS A 98 -4.15 11.82 -13.99
CA HIS A 98 -2.76 11.60 -13.58
C HIS A 98 -2.02 10.79 -14.65
N GLY A 99 -0.80 11.23 -15.00
CA GLY A 99 0.08 10.53 -15.94
C GLY A 99 0.78 9.31 -15.35
N TRP A 100 0.83 9.21 -14.02
CA TRP A 100 1.50 8.14 -13.28
C TRP A 100 0.81 7.89 -11.93
N HIS A 101 0.88 6.66 -11.43
CA HIS A 101 0.41 6.28 -10.10
C HIS A 101 1.44 5.50 -9.27
N PRO A 102 1.39 5.60 -7.93
CA PRO A 102 2.28 4.86 -7.03
C PRO A 102 2.29 3.33 -7.23
N TYR A 103 1.18 2.73 -7.63
CA TYR A 103 1.10 1.28 -7.88
C TYR A 103 1.73 0.84 -9.21
N GLU A 104 2.18 1.78 -10.05
CA GLU A 104 2.86 1.50 -11.31
C GLU A 104 4.38 1.39 -11.13
N ALA A 105 4.91 1.73 -9.94
CA ALA A 105 6.30 1.44 -9.57
C ALA A 105 6.51 -0.07 -9.35
N ASP A 106 7.77 -0.51 -9.37
CA ASP A 106 8.10 -1.89 -9.03
C ASP A 106 7.61 -2.21 -7.61
N VAL A 107 7.04 -3.41 -7.44
CA VAL A 107 6.44 -3.81 -6.17
C VAL A 107 7.49 -3.94 -5.07
N ASP A 108 8.71 -4.38 -5.41
CA ASP A 108 9.79 -4.51 -4.44
C ASP A 108 10.27 -3.11 -3.98
N ASP A 109 10.38 -2.15 -4.90
CA ASP A 109 10.70 -0.75 -4.58
C ASP A 109 9.61 -0.11 -3.71
N VAL A 110 8.33 -0.34 -4.04
CA VAL A 110 7.21 0.12 -3.22
C VAL A 110 7.32 -0.46 -1.82
N LEU A 111 7.54 -1.78 -1.69
CA LEU A 111 7.65 -2.47 -0.41
C LEU A 111 8.84 -1.96 0.42
N GLU A 112 9.98 -1.72 -0.21
CA GLU A 112 11.17 -1.17 0.45
C GLU A 112 10.87 0.16 1.14
N HIS A 113 10.16 1.05 0.45
CA HIS A 113 9.86 2.40 0.96
C HIS A 113 8.49 2.53 1.63
N LEU A 114 7.69 1.47 1.66
CA LEU A 114 6.30 1.51 2.11
C LEU A 114 6.13 2.09 3.53
N PRO A 115 6.97 1.76 4.54
CA PRO A 115 6.84 2.38 5.86
C PRO A 115 6.97 3.90 5.84
N ALA A 116 7.95 4.44 5.09
CA ALA A 116 8.15 5.87 4.97
C ALA A 116 6.92 6.53 4.32
N TRP A 117 6.37 5.93 3.26
CA TRP A 117 5.15 6.42 2.63
C TRP A 117 3.94 6.41 3.57
N LEU A 118 3.79 5.37 4.38
CA LEU A 118 2.69 5.26 5.34
C LEU A 118 2.80 6.30 6.46
N GLU A 119 4.00 6.60 6.94
CA GLU A 119 4.24 7.70 7.87
C GLU A 119 3.84 9.06 7.26
N VAL A 120 4.23 9.32 6.01
CA VAL A 120 3.84 10.56 5.29
C VAL A 120 2.33 10.66 5.09
N LEU A 121 1.67 9.57 4.70
CA LEU A 121 0.22 9.52 4.49
C LEU A 121 -0.58 9.65 5.81
N SER A 122 0.01 9.20 6.93
CA SER A 122 -0.58 9.29 8.26
C SER A 122 -0.62 10.71 8.83
N SER A 123 0.31 11.54 8.39
CA SER A 123 0.45 12.93 8.83
C SER A 123 0.98 13.75 7.67
N PRO A 124 0.13 14.13 6.70
CA PRO A 124 0.53 15.03 5.63
C PRO A 124 0.84 16.41 6.23
N VAL A 125 2.10 16.60 6.62
CA VAL A 125 2.65 17.89 7.05
C VAL A 125 2.83 18.74 5.78
N ASP A 126 2.72 20.06 5.88
CA ASP A 126 3.11 21.03 4.83
C ASP A 126 4.65 21.02 4.60
N GLN A 127 5.31 19.85 4.64
CA GLN A 127 6.73 19.68 4.35
C GLN A 127 6.91 19.29 2.88
N ALA A 128 7.98 19.78 2.27
CA ALA A 128 8.35 19.37 0.93
C ALA A 128 8.67 17.88 0.96
N LEU A 129 8.19 17.13 -0.03
CA LEU A 129 8.35 15.69 -0.07
C LEU A 129 9.82 15.26 -0.26
N GLU A 130 10.66 16.17 -0.77
CA GLU A 130 12.13 16.08 -0.78
C GLU A 130 12.73 15.86 0.62
N ASP A 131 12.08 16.34 1.69
CA ASP A 131 12.53 16.16 3.08
C ASP A 131 12.04 14.83 3.70
N LEU A 132 11.14 14.12 3.01
CA LEU A 132 10.41 12.94 3.52
C LEU A 132 10.78 11.64 2.81
N LEU A 133 11.45 11.72 1.64
CA LEU A 133 11.96 10.55 0.94
C LEU A 133 13.42 10.28 1.29
N PRO A 134 13.82 9.01 1.44
CA PRO A 134 15.23 8.65 1.49
C PRO A 134 15.96 9.18 0.25
N GLU A 135 17.16 9.74 0.42
CA GLU A 135 18.00 10.26 -0.68
C GLU A 135 18.17 9.24 -1.83
N ALA A 136 18.13 7.94 -1.52
CA ALA A 136 18.16 6.84 -2.50
C ALA A 136 17.00 6.87 -3.51
N TYR A 137 15.82 7.34 -3.11
CA TYR A 137 14.68 7.51 -4.02
C TYR A 137 14.87 8.72 -4.92
N LEU A 138 15.63 9.74 -4.51
CA LEU A 138 15.97 10.87 -5.37
C LEU A 138 17.04 10.49 -6.41
N ASP A 139 18.03 9.70 -6.01
CA ASP A 139 19.10 9.21 -6.90
C ASP A 139 18.59 8.21 -7.96
N GLU A 140 17.66 7.30 -7.63
CA GLU A 140 17.07 6.38 -8.62
C GLU A 140 16.05 7.06 -9.56
N LEU A 141 15.53 8.23 -9.16
CA LEU A 141 14.70 9.08 -10.01
C LEU A 141 15.51 9.96 -10.97
N GLU A 142 16.84 10.05 -10.81
CA GLU A 142 17.70 10.79 -11.75
C GLU A 142 17.96 10.01 -13.05
N ASP A 143 17.85 8.68 -13.06
CA ASP A 143 18.26 7.82 -14.18
C ASP A 143 17.12 7.23 -15.03
N VAL A 144 15.87 7.63 -14.79
CA VAL A 144 14.72 7.19 -15.60
C VAL A 144 13.89 8.40 -16.01
N GLU A 145 13.52 8.49 -17.29
CA GLU A 145 12.53 9.43 -17.84
C GLU A 145 11.10 9.25 -17.25
N ALA A 146 10.98 8.81 -16.00
CA ALA A 146 9.75 8.61 -15.29
C ALA A 146 9.34 9.93 -14.61
N GLU A 147 8.06 10.26 -14.68
CA GLU A 147 7.49 11.49 -14.12
C GLU A 147 7.67 11.78 -12.60
N PRO A 148 8.09 10.88 -11.67
CA PRO A 148 8.05 11.21 -10.24
C PRO A 148 9.03 12.32 -9.82
N ALA A 149 10.17 12.48 -10.51
CA ALA A 149 11.25 13.40 -10.12
C ALA A 149 10.84 14.88 -10.07
N ASN A 150 9.75 15.26 -10.75
CA ASN A 150 9.29 16.65 -10.87
C ASN A 150 7.95 16.92 -10.14
N LEU A 151 7.43 15.95 -9.38
CA LEU A 151 6.14 16.11 -8.71
C LEU A 151 6.30 16.79 -7.36
N SER A 152 5.45 17.79 -7.11
CA SER A 152 5.36 18.40 -5.78
C SER A 152 4.73 17.43 -4.77
N GLY A 153 4.97 17.63 -3.47
CA GLY A 153 4.33 16.85 -2.41
C GLY A 153 2.80 16.78 -2.53
N PRO A 154 2.09 17.90 -2.80
CA PRO A 154 0.66 17.88 -3.10
C PRO A 154 0.26 17.04 -4.32
N ASP A 155 1.07 17.04 -5.39
CA ASP A 155 0.81 16.25 -6.60
C ASP A 155 0.97 14.75 -6.36
N ILE A 156 1.90 14.37 -5.48
CA ILE A 156 2.09 12.98 -5.04
C ILE A 156 0.92 12.58 -4.15
N LEU A 157 0.54 13.40 -3.17
CA LEU A 157 -0.62 13.13 -2.31
C LEU A 157 -1.90 12.97 -3.13
N ALA A 158 -2.11 13.81 -4.15
CA ALA A 158 -3.27 13.70 -5.05
C ALA A 158 -3.32 12.35 -5.80
N ARG A 159 -2.15 11.80 -6.17
CA ARG A 159 -2.05 10.47 -6.79
C ARG A 159 -2.26 9.35 -5.78
N TRP A 160 -1.73 9.46 -4.56
CA TRP A 160 -2.03 8.50 -3.50
C TRP A 160 -3.53 8.47 -3.14
N GLN A 161 -4.19 9.63 -3.17
CA GLN A 161 -5.63 9.75 -2.95
C GLN A 161 -6.48 9.43 -4.19
N CYS A 162 -5.86 9.09 -5.33
CA CYS A 162 -6.60 8.73 -6.52
C CYS A 162 -7.44 7.47 -6.25
N PRO A 163 -8.72 7.41 -6.67
CA PRO A 163 -9.56 6.22 -6.52
C PRO A 163 -9.00 4.96 -7.20
N ARG A 164 -8.07 5.11 -8.15
CA ARG A 164 -7.38 4.00 -8.82
C ARG A 164 -6.29 3.37 -7.97
N THR A 165 -5.82 4.07 -6.93
CA THR A 165 -4.61 3.68 -6.20
C THR A 165 -4.81 2.43 -5.36
N ALA A 166 -5.91 2.33 -4.62
CA ALA A 166 -6.21 1.12 -3.85
C ALA A 166 -6.44 -0.10 -4.76
N PRO A 167 -7.27 -0.03 -5.83
CA PRO A 167 -7.37 -1.13 -6.79
C PRO A 167 -6.03 -1.52 -7.44
N GLY A 168 -5.18 -0.55 -7.76
CA GLY A 168 -3.85 -0.79 -8.32
C GLY A 168 -2.93 -1.56 -7.38
N PHE A 169 -2.82 -1.12 -6.11
CA PHE A 169 -2.04 -1.87 -5.12
C PHE A 169 -2.64 -3.24 -4.79
N ALA A 170 -3.97 -3.38 -4.86
CA ALA A 170 -4.60 -4.69 -4.70
C ALA A 170 -4.19 -5.66 -5.81
N ARG A 171 -4.02 -5.19 -7.04
CA ARG A 171 -3.46 -5.99 -8.16
C ARG A 171 -2.01 -6.36 -7.91
N ALA A 172 -1.17 -5.39 -7.53
CA ALA A 172 0.23 -5.66 -7.23
C ALA A 172 0.37 -6.73 -6.12
N ALA A 173 -0.44 -6.65 -5.05
CA ALA A 173 -0.47 -7.66 -4.01
C ALA A 173 -0.92 -9.04 -4.53
N LEU A 174 -1.96 -9.10 -5.37
CA LEU A 174 -2.41 -10.36 -5.98
C LEU A 174 -1.36 -10.98 -6.91
N ASP A 175 -0.70 -10.16 -7.73
CA ASP A 175 0.38 -10.60 -8.60
C ASP A 175 1.54 -11.18 -7.78
N TYR A 176 1.88 -10.52 -6.66
CA TYR A 176 2.87 -11.01 -5.70
C TYR A 176 2.48 -12.37 -5.09
N LEU A 177 1.20 -12.56 -4.76
CA LEU A 177 0.66 -13.84 -4.28
C LEU A 177 0.51 -14.90 -5.40
N GLY A 178 0.79 -14.56 -6.66
CA GLY A 178 0.56 -15.46 -7.80
C GLY A 178 -0.92 -15.69 -8.13
N ALA A 179 -1.81 -14.82 -7.65
CA ALA A 179 -3.25 -14.92 -7.82
C ALA A 179 -3.74 -14.08 -9.02
N THR A 180 -4.51 -14.69 -9.92
CA THR A 180 -5.10 -13.98 -11.07
C THR A 180 -6.52 -13.51 -10.76
N ILE A 181 -6.82 -12.25 -11.09
CA ILE A 181 -8.18 -11.71 -11.00
C ILE A 181 -9.02 -12.35 -12.11
N ARG A 182 -10.03 -13.12 -11.71
CA ARG A 182 -11.05 -13.67 -12.61
C ARG A 182 -12.26 -12.76 -12.76
#